data_AF-A0A8J7KWP9-F1
#
_entry.id   AF-A0A8J7KWP9-F1
#
_cell.length_a   1.000
_cell.length_b   1.000
_cell.length_c   1.000
_cell.angle_alpha   90.00
_cell.angle_beta   90.00
_cell.angle_gamma   90.00
#
_symmetry.space_group_name_H-M   'P 1'
#
loop_
_entity.id
_entity.type
_entity.pdbx_description
1 polymer ?
#
loop_
_entity_poly.entity_id
_entity_poly.type
_entity_poly.pdbx_seq_one_letter_code
_entity_poly.pdbx_strand_id
1 'polypeptide(L)'
;MSRLVRVLFAVALGLASVLLGATPGWAHGKQMRLQITADAQGRLEVAGTWVDDNHPVTDGIAAVVTASATDGRMSGPDYLTAVAGRPGVLVAASALPAGVWDVAVEAGAPVAAYAQARVEAVPGKPVAVYQERTVEAAAPPGERSGFDWGPYAIGAIIAVLVLGGVVYKVRAARK
;
A
#
# COMPACT_ATOMS: atom_id res chain seq x y z
N MET A 1 -24.73 37.13 27.41
CA MET A 1 -24.27 36.51 26.13
C MET A 1 -25.50 36.39 25.23
N SER A 2 -25.52 37.04 24.05
CA SER A 2 -26.73 37.06 23.20
C SER A 2 -26.99 35.67 22.58
N ARG A 3 -28.25 35.35 22.27
CA ARG A 3 -28.65 34.07 21.66
C ARG A 3 -27.85 33.76 20.39
N LEU A 4 -27.53 34.80 19.60
CA LEU A 4 -26.70 34.73 18.40
C LEU A 4 -25.29 34.15 18.67
N VAL A 5 -24.64 34.59 19.75
CA VAL A 5 -23.28 34.13 20.10
C VAL A 5 -23.28 32.64 20.49
N ARG A 6 -24.34 32.17 21.14
CA ARG A 6 -24.48 30.75 21.52
C ARG A 6 -24.67 29.83 20.31
N VAL A 7 -25.46 30.28 19.32
CA VAL A 7 -25.68 29.53 18.08
C VAL A 7 -24.38 29.43 17.26
N LEU A 8 -23.65 30.53 17.10
CA LEU A 8 -22.38 30.54 16.38
C LEU A 8 -21.34 29.64 17.06
N PHE A 9 -21.29 29.65 18.39
CA PHE A 9 -20.38 28.79 19.14
C PHE A 9 -20.73 27.30 18.96
N ALA A 10 -22.03 26.96 19.01
CA ALA A 10 -22.48 25.58 18.79
C ALA A 10 -22.17 25.08 17.37
N VAL A 11 -22.34 25.92 16.34
CA VAL A 11 -21.99 25.59 14.96
C VAL A 11 -20.48 25.38 14.81
N ALA A 12 -19.67 26.27 15.40
CA ALA A 12 -18.21 26.14 15.36
C ALA A 12 -17.74 24.86 16.07
N LEU A 13 -18.32 24.52 17.22
CA LEU A 13 -18.00 23.30 17.97
C LEU A 13 -18.45 22.03 17.22
N GLY A 14 -19.59 22.09 16.53
CA GLY A 14 -20.06 21.03 15.65
C GLY A 14 -19.13 20.80 14.47
N LEU A 15 -18.69 21.87 13.80
CA LEU A 15 -17.73 21.78 12.69
C LEU A 15 -16.37 21.23 13.16
N ALA A 16 -15.88 21.68 14.32
CA ALA A 16 -14.62 21.20 14.89
C ALA A 16 -14.69 19.69 15.19
N SER A 17 -15.82 19.21 15.73
CA SER A 17 -16.03 17.79 16.02
C SER A 17 -15.99 16.91 14.76
N VAL A 18 -16.53 17.38 13.63
CA VAL A 18 -16.48 16.66 12.36
C VAL A 18 -15.04 16.58 11.83
N LEU A 19 -14.27 17.67 11.97
CA LEU A 19 -12.87 17.71 11.51
C LEU A 19 -11.94 16.85 12.38
N LEU A 20 -12.21 16.73 13.68
CA LEU A 20 -11.44 15.90 14.62
C LEU A 20 -11.80 14.41 14.55
N GLY A 21 -12.94 14.05 13.95
CA GLY A 21 -13.41 12.67 13.82
C GLY A 21 -12.87 11.91 12.61
N ALA A 22 -12.17 12.58 11.69
CA ALA A 22 -11.54 11.93 10.55
C ALA A 22 -10.22 11.28 10.99
N THR A 23 -10.28 10.03 11.44
CA THR A 23 -9.07 9.22 11.61
C THR A 23 -8.44 8.98 10.23
N PRO A 24 -7.13 9.18 10.05
CA PRO A 24 -6.45 8.76 8.83
C PRO A 24 -6.78 7.29 8.59
N GLY A 25 -7.33 6.97 7.41
CA GLY A 25 -7.36 5.59 6.97
C GLY A 25 -5.92 5.10 6.95
N TRP A 26 -5.65 3.95 7.57
CA TRP A 26 -4.39 3.25 7.42
C TRP A 26 -4.30 2.79 5.97
N ALA A 27 -3.85 3.68 5.09
CA ALA A 27 -3.48 3.31 3.75
C ALA A 27 -2.23 2.45 3.89
N HIS A 28 -2.37 1.14 3.69
CA HIS A 28 -1.21 0.28 3.53
C HIS A 28 -0.35 0.80 2.37
N GLY A 29 0.96 0.57 2.48
CA GLY A 29 2.00 1.35 1.80
C GLY A 29 1.84 1.51 0.29
N LYS A 30 2.50 2.52 -0.28
CA LYS A 30 2.44 2.79 -1.73
C LYS A 30 3.24 1.80 -2.58
N GLN A 31 3.96 0.90 -1.91
CA GLN A 31 4.96 0.02 -2.50
C GLN A 31 4.88 -1.37 -1.90
N MET A 32 5.00 -2.37 -2.77
CA MET A 32 4.96 -3.79 -2.43
C MET A 32 6.30 -4.45 -2.74
N ARG A 33 6.78 -5.29 -1.81
CA ARG A 33 7.90 -6.20 -1.99
C ARG A 33 7.37 -7.60 -2.26
N LEU A 34 7.94 -8.27 -3.26
CA LEU A 34 7.70 -9.68 -3.54
C LEU A 34 8.91 -10.50 -3.09
N GLN A 35 8.63 -11.63 -2.43
CA GLN A 35 9.61 -12.61 -2.02
C GLN A 35 9.30 -13.98 -2.65
N ILE A 36 10.25 -14.58 -3.36
CA ILE A 36 10.15 -15.87 -4.04
C ILE A 36 10.69 -16.98 -3.14
N THR A 37 9.87 -18.00 -2.92
CA THR A 37 10.16 -19.21 -2.14
C THR A 37 9.56 -20.43 -2.85
N ALA A 38 9.38 -21.55 -2.14
CA ALA A 38 8.64 -22.69 -2.65
C ALA A 38 7.93 -23.47 -1.55
N ASP A 39 6.85 -24.14 -1.93
CA ASP A 39 6.10 -25.04 -1.06
C ASP A 39 6.79 -26.40 -0.90
N ALA A 40 6.24 -27.24 -0.03
CA ALA A 40 6.74 -28.59 0.22
C ALA A 40 6.61 -29.53 -1.00
N GLN A 41 5.81 -29.16 -2.00
CA GLN A 41 5.60 -29.90 -3.24
C GLN A 41 6.53 -29.40 -4.36
N GLY A 42 7.37 -28.39 -4.11
CA GLY A 42 8.29 -27.81 -5.07
C GLY A 42 7.65 -26.83 -6.05
N ARG A 43 6.43 -26.36 -5.77
CA ARG A 43 5.82 -25.25 -6.52
C ARG A 43 6.37 -23.94 -5.98
N LEU A 44 6.58 -22.99 -6.87
CA LEU A 44 7.02 -21.66 -6.47
C LEU A 44 5.94 -20.98 -5.64
N GLU A 45 6.35 -20.39 -4.53
CA GLU A 45 5.51 -19.52 -3.69
C GLU A 45 6.04 -18.10 -3.74
N VAL A 46 5.14 -17.13 -3.70
CA VAL A 46 5.48 -15.72 -3.67
C VAL A 46 4.75 -15.07 -2.51
N ALA A 47 5.49 -14.40 -1.62
CA ALA A 47 4.94 -13.61 -0.54
C ALA A 47 5.01 -12.11 -0.88
N GLY A 48 3.87 -11.42 -0.85
CA GLY A 48 3.79 -9.97 -0.97
C GLY A 48 3.70 -9.31 0.39
N THR A 49 4.55 -8.31 0.63
CA THR A 49 4.53 -7.47 1.83
C THR A 49 4.55 -5.99 1.46
N TRP A 50 3.88 -5.16 2.25
CA TRP A 50 3.99 -3.71 2.13
C TRP A 50 5.34 -3.25 2.64
N VAL A 51 6.02 -2.38 1.87
CA VAL A 51 7.38 -1.93 2.23
C VAL A 51 7.38 -1.09 3.52
N ASP A 52 6.34 -0.29 3.72
CA ASP A 52 6.27 0.70 4.81
C ASP A 52 6.10 0.05 6.20
N ASP A 53 5.30 -1.00 6.31
CA ASP A 53 4.95 -1.63 7.60
C ASP A 53 5.29 -3.14 7.67
N ASN A 54 5.80 -3.73 6.59
CA ASN A 54 6.09 -5.16 6.44
C ASN A 54 4.87 -6.07 6.65
N HIS A 55 3.64 -5.54 6.64
CA HIS A 55 2.45 -6.38 6.73
C HIS A 55 2.21 -7.14 5.42
N PRO A 56 1.62 -8.35 5.48
CA PRO A 56 1.20 -9.07 4.30
C PRO A 56 0.18 -8.27 3.49
N VAL A 57 0.26 -8.34 2.17
CA VAL A 57 -0.73 -7.72 1.29
C VAL A 57 -2.01 -8.56 1.28
N THR A 58 -3.11 -8.02 1.80
CA THR A 58 -4.41 -8.71 1.90
C THR A 58 -5.39 -8.38 0.79
N ASP A 59 -5.15 -7.31 0.02
CA ASP A 59 -6.09 -6.75 -0.97
C ASP A 59 -6.18 -7.57 -2.27
N GLY A 60 -5.55 -8.75 -2.28
CA GLY A 60 -5.41 -9.60 -3.45
C GLY A 60 -4.23 -9.15 -4.32
N ILE A 61 -3.25 -10.03 -4.49
CA ILE A 61 -2.12 -9.78 -5.39
C ILE A 61 -2.43 -10.45 -6.72
N ALA A 62 -2.40 -9.67 -7.81
CA ALA A 62 -2.50 -10.21 -9.17
C ALA A 62 -1.09 -10.31 -9.75
N ALA A 63 -0.54 -11.53 -9.77
CA ALA A 63 0.84 -11.79 -10.22
C ALA A 63 0.95 -12.99 -11.15
N VAL A 64 1.94 -12.92 -12.04
CA VAL A 64 2.35 -14.00 -12.95
C VAL A 64 3.80 -14.36 -12.70
N VAL A 65 4.13 -15.63 -12.90
CA VAL A 65 5.51 -16.13 -12.85
C VAL A 65 5.93 -16.69 -14.21
N THR A 66 7.17 -16.41 -14.60
CA THR A 66 7.86 -17.04 -15.73
C THR A 66 9.18 -17.60 -15.27
N ALA A 67 9.66 -18.64 -15.93
CA ALA A 67 10.97 -19.22 -15.64
C ALA A 67 11.65 -19.66 -16.94
N SER A 68 12.96 -19.43 -17.03
CA SER A 68 13.82 -19.91 -18.11
C SER A 68 14.98 -20.72 -17.54
N ALA A 69 15.29 -21.84 -18.18
CA ALA A 69 16.45 -22.66 -17.83
C ALA A 69 17.62 -22.34 -18.76
N THR A 70 18.84 -22.55 -18.28
CA THR A 70 20.07 -22.34 -19.08
C THR A 70 20.16 -23.27 -20.30
N ASP A 71 19.41 -24.36 -20.30
CA ASP A 71 19.29 -25.31 -21.41
C ASP A 71 18.23 -24.90 -22.47
N GLY A 72 17.62 -23.73 -22.31
CA GLY A 72 16.65 -23.16 -23.25
C GLY A 72 15.19 -23.53 -22.98
N ARG A 73 14.89 -24.36 -21.97
CA ARG A 73 13.50 -24.62 -21.55
C ARG A 73 12.87 -23.38 -20.94
N MET A 74 11.54 -23.30 -21.06
CA MET A 74 10.72 -22.24 -20.46
C MET A 74 9.54 -22.86 -19.69
N SER A 75 9.07 -22.14 -18.67
CA SER A 75 7.86 -22.45 -17.90
C SER A 75 7.09 -21.15 -17.61
N GLY A 76 5.76 -21.22 -17.63
CA GLY A 76 4.88 -20.05 -17.57
C GLY A 76 4.66 -19.35 -18.92
N PRO A 77 3.96 -18.20 -18.95
CA PRO A 77 3.47 -17.46 -17.79
C PRO A 77 2.37 -18.19 -17.01
N ASP A 78 2.59 -18.40 -15.72
CA ASP A 78 1.61 -19.02 -14.82
C ASP A 78 1.02 -17.96 -13.89
N TYR A 79 -0.31 -17.88 -13.84
CA TYR A 79 -0.99 -17.06 -12.84
C TYR A 79 -0.82 -17.67 -11.45
N LEU A 80 -0.44 -16.84 -10.50
CA LEU A 80 -0.29 -17.25 -9.11
C LEU A 80 -1.64 -17.17 -8.39
N THR A 81 -1.91 -18.13 -7.50
CA THR A 81 -3.17 -18.24 -6.77
C THR A 81 -2.97 -18.09 -5.28
N ALA A 82 -3.89 -17.41 -4.60
CA ALA A 82 -3.80 -17.20 -3.15
C ALA A 82 -3.85 -18.51 -2.37
N VAL A 83 -2.98 -18.64 -1.37
CA VAL A 83 -2.95 -19.79 -0.48
C VAL A 83 -3.90 -19.55 0.70
N ALA A 84 -4.91 -20.41 0.85
CA ALA A 84 -5.89 -20.30 1.92
C ALA A 84 -5.22 -20.29 3.30
N GLY A 85 -5.60 -19.34 4.15
CA GLY A 85 -5.06 -19.19 5.50
C GLY A 85 -3.66 -18.59 5.58
N ARG A 86 -3.05 -18.19 4.46
CA ARG A 86 -1.73 -17.53 4.40
C ARG A 86 -1.84 -16.18 3.68
N PRO A 87 -2.22 -15.11 4.39
CA PRO A 87 -2.34 -13.76 3.80
C PRO A 87 -1.08 -13.34 3.06
N GLY A 88 -1.25 -12.71 1.89
CA GLY A 88 -0.14 -12.24 1.04
C GLY A 88 0.66 -13.34 0.36
N VAL A 89 0.36 -14.62 0.56
CA VAL A 89 1.06 -15.72 -0.09
C VAL A 89 0.28 -16.22 -1.30
N LEU A 90 0.99 -16.32 -2.42
CA LEU A 90 0.53 -16.90 -3.66
C LEU A 90 1.36 -18.15 -4.00
N VAL A 91 0.78 -19.07 -4.76
CA VAL A 91 1.46 -20.28 -5.24
C VAL A 91 1.22 -20.51 -6.73
N ALA A 92 2.24 -20.97 -7.43
CA ALA A 92 2.15 -21.40 -8.81
C ALA A 92 1.32 -22.69 -8.93
N ALA A 93 0.65 -22.87 -10.07
CA ALA A 93 -0.17 -24.07 -10.30
C ALA A 93 0.69 -25.34 -10.40
N SER A 94 1.83 -25.24 -11.09
CA SER A 94 2.71 -26.37 -11.39
C SER A 94 4.08 -26.22 -10.72
N ALA A 95 4.70 -27.35 -10.40
CA ALA A 95 6.09 -27.38 -9.97
C ALA A 95 7.02 -27.24 -11.17
N LEU A 96 8.18 -26.63 -10.96
CA LEU A 96 9.22 -26.59 -11.99
C LEU A 96 9.80 -28.01 -12.19
N PRO A 97 10.02 -28.45 -13.44
CA PRO A 97 10.81 -29.65 -13.69
C PRO A 97 12.23 -29.51 -13.13
N ALA A 98 12.89 -30.64 -12.89
CA ALA A 98 14.24 -30.66 -12.38
C ALA A 98 15.20 -29.77 -13.20
N GLY A 99 16.06 -29.03 -12.51
CA GLY A 99 17.07 -28.17 -13.11
C GLY A 99 17.23 -26.81 -12.43
N VAL A 100 18.08 -25.97 -13.02
CA VAL A 100 18.34 -24.59 -12.59
C VAL A 100 17.54 -23.63 -13.46
N TRP A 101 16.83 -22.71 -12.81
CA TRP A 101 15.91 -21.79 -13.45
C TRP A 101 16.18 -20.35 -13.01
N ASP A 102 16.14 -19.43 -13.96
CA ASP A 102 16.01 -18.00 -13.72
C ASP A 102 14.52 -17.66 -13.75
N VAL A 103 13.97 -17.28 -12.61
CA VAL A 103 12.55 -17.01 -12.36
C VAL A 103 12.32 -15.50 -12.32
N ALA A 104 11.22 -15.05 -12.92
CA ALA A 104 10.72 -13.68 -12.84
C ALA A 104 9.25 -13.67 -12.44
N VAL A 105 8.90 -12.81 -11.48
CA VAL A 105 7.54 -12.59 -11.00
C VAL A 105 7.17 -11.13 -11.22
N GLU A 106 6.05 -10.92 -11.90
CA GLU A 106 5.47 -9.60 -12.15
C GLU A 106 4.11 -9.51 -11.49
N ALA A 107 3.91 -8.50 -10.65
CA ALA A 107 2.61 -8.18 -10.06
C ALA A 107 2.10 -6.84 -10.59
N GLY A 108 0.81 -6.80 -10.94
CA GLY A 108 0.14 -5.59 -11.44
C GLY A 108 -0.85 -4.95 -10.44
N ALA A 109 -1.18 -5.65 -9.36
CA ALA A 109 -2.11 -5.17 -8.32
C ALA A 109 -1.71 -5.72 -6.95
N PRO A 110 -2.03 -5.01 -5.85
CA PRO A 110 -2.70 -3.69 -5.79
C PRO A 110 -1.81 -2.53 -6.24
N VAL A 111 -0.48 -2.74 -6.24
CA VAL A 111 0.52 -1.86 -6.83
C VAL A 111 1.47 -2.71 -7.67
N ALA A 112 2.14 -2.11 -8.66
CA ALA A 112 3.11 -2.83 -9.46
C ALA A 112 4.30 -3.28 -8.59
N ALA A 113 4.81 -4.49 -8.81
CA ALA A 113 6.03 -4.98 -8.15
C ALA A 113 6.71 -6.06 -9.00
N TYR A 114 8.02 -6.25 -8.79
CA TYR A 114 8.82 -7.19 -9.54
C TYR A 114 9.85 -7.91 -8.68
N ALA A 115 10.02 -9.21 -8.92
CA ALA A 115 11.11 -9.98 -8.32
C ALA A 115 11.72 -10.96 -9.32
N GLN A 116 13.03 -11.17 -9.21
CA GLN A 116 13.75 -12.22 -9.91
C GLN A 116 14.44 -13.12 -8.91
N ALA A 117 14.49 -14.41 -9.21
CA ALA A 117 15.32 -15.33 -8.44
C ALA A 117 15.96 -16.42 -9.30
N ARG A 118 17.20 -16.80 -8.98
CA ARG A 118 17.75 -18.07 -9.45
C ARG A 118 17.38 -19.18 -8.48
N VAL A 119 16.76 -20.24 -9.00
CA VAL A 119 16.28 -21.38 -8.21
C VAL A 119 16.78 -22.72 -8.78
N GLU A 120 16.89 -23.73 -7.92
CA GLU A 120 17.13 -25.11 -8.35
C GLU A 120 16.00 -26.01 -7.88
N ALA A 121 15.32 -26.62 -8.85
CA ALA A 121 14.30 -27.62 -8.61
C ALA A 121 14.95 -29.00 -8.56
N VAL A 122 14.86 -29.65 -7.40
CA VAL A 122 15.33 -31.03 -7.21
C VAL A 122 14.12 -31.91 -6.88
N PRO A 123 13.90 -33.03 -7.59
CA PRO A 123 12.78 -33.91 -7.31
C PRO A 123 12.69 -34.32 -5.84
N GLY A 124 11.51 -34.13 -5.24
CA GLY A 124 11.23 -34.51 -3.84
C GLY A 124 11.93 -33.66 -2.79
N LYS A 125 12.51 -32.50 -3.16
CA LYS A 125 13.08 -31.55 -2.21
C LYS A 125 12.44 -30.17 -2.36
N PRO A 126 12.42 -29.35 -1.30
CA PRO A 126 12.11 -27.94 -1.43
C PRO A 126 13.03 -27.28 -2.46
N VAL A 127 12.48 -26.37 -3.27
CA VAL A 127 13.27 -25.60 -4.24
C VAL A 127 14.21 -24.68 -3.47
N ALA A 128 15.49 -24.74 -3.81
CA ALA A 128 16.49 -23.84 -3.24
C ALA A 128 16.51 -22.52 -4.01
N VAL A 129 16.48 -21.40 -3.29
CA VAL A 129 16.55 -20.03 -3.84
C VAL A 129 17.92 -19.44 -3.52
N TYR A 130 18.69 -19.08 -4.54
CA TYR A 130 20.11 -18.73 -4.38
C TYR A 130 20.40 -17.24 -4.47
N GLN A 131 19.71 -16.53 -5.36
CA GLN A 131 19.88 -15.10 -5.56
C GLN A 131 18.52 -14.51 -5.84
N GLU A 132 17.97 -13.81 -4.86
CA GLU A 132 16.76 -13.05 -5.03
C GLU A 132 17.08 -11.57 -5.20
N ARG A 133 16.46 -10.97 -6.20
CA ARG A 133 16.47 -9.53 -6.42
C ARG A 133 15.04 -9.06 -6.55
N THR A 134 14.56 -8.35 -5.54
CA THR A 134 13.34 -7.56 -5.68
C THR A 134 13.71 -6.23 -6.34
N VAL A 135 13.02 -5.87 -7.42
CA VAL A 135 13.10 -4.51 -7.97
C VAL A 135 11.86 -3.78 -7.49
N GLU A 136 12.09 -2.79 -6.65
CA GLU A 136 11.04 -1.91 -6.16
C GLU A 136 10.46 -1.12 -7.33
N ALA A 137 9.16 -1.21 -7.55
CA ALA A 137 8.52 -0.38 -8.56
C ALA A 137 8.61 1.09 -8.11
N ALA A 138 9.12 1.94 -9.00
CA ALA A 138 9.19 3.37 -8.76
C ALA A 138 7.77 3.91 -8.50
N ALA A 139 7.61 4.70 -7.44
CA ALA A 139 6.36 5.39 -7.19
C ALA A 139 5.95 6.21 -8.43
N PRO A 140 4.66 6.23 -8.82
CA PRO A 140 4.22 7.03 -9.95
C PRO A 140 4.58 8.51 -9.72
N PRO A 141 5.16 9.20 -10.72
CA PRO A 141 5.45 10.62 -10.59
C PRO A 141 4.14 11.40 -10.49
N GLY A 142 3.88 12.01 -9.34
CA GLY A 142 2.85 13.05 -9.23
C GLY A 142 1.82 12.91 -8.11
N GLU A 143 1.90 11.92 -7.23
CA GLU A 143 0.98 11.89 -6.09
C GLU A 143 1.48 12.79 -4.95
N ARG A 144 1.18 14.09 -5.06
CA ARG A 144 1.32 15.04 -3.95
C ARG A 144 0.58 14.46 -2.75
N SER A 145 1.34 14.07 -1.74
CA SER A 145 0.82 13.57 -0.47
C SER A 145 -0.09 14.63 0.15
N GLY A 146 -1.36 14.26 0.32
CA GLY A 146 -2.28 14.95 1.22
C GLY A 146 -2.82 16.26 0.66
N PHE A 147 -4.11 16.46 0.89
CA PHE A 147 -4.72 17.78 0.85
C PHE A 147 -3.87 18.75 1.71
N ASP A 148 -3.21 19.70 1.05
CA ASP A 148 -2.32 20.68 1.67
C ASP A 148 -3.18 21.68 2.44
N TRP A 149 -3.45 21.38 3.71
CA TRP A 149 -4.28 22.17 4.62
C TRP A 149 -3.56 23.42 5.14
N GLY A 150 -2.27 23.59 4.85
CA GLY A 150 -1.47 24.76 5.22
C GLY A 150 -2.15 26.11 4.91
N PRO A 151 -2.61 26.36 3.68
CA PRO A 151 -3.33 27.59 3.35
C PRO A 151 -4.71 27.71 4.02
N TYR A 152 -5.42 26.59 4.23
CA TYR A 152 -6.77 26.62 4.78
C TYR A 152 -6.81 26.75 6.31
N ALA A 153 -5.82 26.23 7.04
CA ALA A 153 -5.69 26.46 8.48
C ALA A 153 -5.37 27.94 8.79
N ILE A 154 -4.54 28.58 7.96
CA ILE A 154 -4.29 30.03 8.06
C ILE A 154 -5.58 30.81 7.77
N GLY A 155 -6.33 30.42 6.73
CA GLY A 155 -7.63 31.01 6.41
C GLY A 155 -8.66 30.90 7.55
N ALA A 156 -8.74 29.74 8.19
CA ALA A 156 -9.64 29.51 9.33
C ALA A 156 -9.26 30.36 10.56
N ILE A 157 -7.96 30.48 10.87
CA ILE A 157 -7.48 31.33 11.98
C ILE A 157 -7.77 32.81 11.70
N ILE A 158 -7.52 33.28 10.47
CA ILE A 158 -7.80 34.67 10.07
C ILE A 158 -9.31 34.95 10.14
N ALA A 159 -10.16 34.05 9.66
CA ALA A 159 -11.61 34.21 9.73
C ALA A 159 -12.10 34.35 11.19
N VAL A 160 -11.57 33.52 12.10
CA VAL A 160 -11.91 33.59 13.54
C VAL A 160 -11.46 34.92 14.16
N LEU A 161 -10.25 35.40 13.84
CA LEU A 161 -9.73 36.67 14.36
C LEU A 161 -10.51 37.88 13.81
N VAL A 162 -10.87 37.88 12.52
CA VAL A 162 -11.68 38.94 11.90
C VAL A 162 -13.08 38.99 12.52
N LEU A 163 -13.73 37.83 12.68
CA LEU A 163 -15.03 37.74 13.37
C LEU A 163 -14.94 38.23 14.82
N GLY A 164 -13.90 37.84 15.56
CA GLY A 164 -13.63 38.32 16.91
C GLY A 164 -13.46 39.84 16.99
N GLY A 165 -12.69 40.42 16.06
CA GLY A 165 -12.44 41.86 15.97
C GLY A 165 -13.68 42.69 15.62
N VAL A 166 -14.52 42.19 14.69
CA VAL A 166 -15.79 42.82 14.33
C VAL A 166 -16.76 42.82 15.52
N VAL A 167 -16.85 41.71 16.25
CA VAL A 167 -17.68 41.61 17.46
C VAL A 167 -17.20 42.57 18.56
N TYR A 168 -15.88 42.72 18.72
CA TYR A 168 -15.30 43.68 19.68
C TYR A 168 -15.67 45.12 19.33
N LYS A 169 -15.48 45.54 18.08
CA LYS A 169 -15.83 46.91 17.64
C LYS A 169 -17.31 47.22 17.75
N VAL A 170 -18.20 46.29 17.36
CA VAL A 170 -19.66 46.48 17.47
C VAL A 170 -20.10 46.60 18.94
N ARG A 171 -19.39 45.98 19.88
CA ARG A 171 -19.66 46.10 21.32
C ARG A 171 -19.10 47.40 21.91
N ALA A 172 -17.95 47.87 21.42
CA ALA A 172 -17.35 49.13 21.83
C ALA A 172 -18.15 50.35 21.35
N ALA A 173 -18.73 50.30 20.15
CA ALA A 173 -19.55 51.36 19.57
C ALA A 173 -20.98 51.46 20.13
N ARG A 174 -21.37 50.54 21.03
CA ARG A 174 -22.69 50.52 21.71
C ARG A 174 -22.60 50.86 23.20
N LYS A 175 -21.43 51.28 23.68
CA LYS A 175 -21.24 51.94 24.98
C LYS A 175 -21.14 53.44 24.75
#